data_AF-A0A4D9CLV9-F1
#
_entry.id   AF-A0A4D9CLV9-F1
#
_cell.length_a   1.000
_cell.length_b   1.000
_cell.length_c   1.000
_cell.angle_alpha   90.00
_cell.angle_beta   90.00
_cell.angle_gamma   90.00
#
_symmetry.space_group_name_H-M   'P 1'
#
loop_
_entity.id
_entity.type
_entity.pdbx_description
1 polymer ?
#
loop_
_entity_poly.entity_id
_entity_poly.type
_entity_poly.pdbx_seq_one_letter_code
_entity_poly.pdbx_strand_id
1 'polypeptide(L)'
;MSGAIVAPTRMALTMYKTKRVGAKKGYELLKKKSDALKVRFRDIMKDIARTKGNMADQGSSAFFSLTQAQYAAGDFRQQVLQGSLTASVRTSFITLDEALKVTNRRVNALENVTIPRIEAILAYINRELDELEREDFTRLKKVQGSKRTAQAAAEAAEEALHKAAAAAGARSSKSEGGFVKDVTAQYDTAGDSDIVF
;
A
#
# COMPACT_ATOMS: atom_id res chain seq x y z
N MET A 1 3.08 -21.55 0.62
CA MET A 1 4.39 -20.87 0.65
C MET A 1 4.53 -20.02 -0.61
N SER A 2 4.48 -18.69 -0.48
CA SER A 2 4.90 -17.76 -1.54
C SER A 2 5.79 -16.74 -0.83
N GLY A 3 7.08 -17.07 -0.80
CA GLY A 3 8.12 -16.21 -0.27
C GLY A 3 8.17 -14.91 -1.07
N ALA A 4 8.37 -13.80 -0.37
CA ALA A 4 8.43 -12.48 -0.94
C ALA A 4 9.58 -12.39 -1.96
N ILE A 5 9.24 -12.21 -3.24
CA ILE A 5 10.18 -11.92 -4.34
C ILE A 5 10.66 -10.45 -4.28
N VAL A 6 10.29 -9.71 -3.24
CA VAL A 6 10.44 -8.24 -3.18
C VAL A 6 11.52 -7.88 -2.18
N ALA A 7 12.55 -7.19 -2.66
CA ALA A 7 13.60 -6.65 -1.79
C ALA A 7 13.01 -5.64 -0.78
N PRO A 8 13.34 -5.76 0.52
CA PRO A 8 12.85 -4.87 1.56
C PRO A 8 13.54 -3.51 1.50
N THR A 9 13.00 -2.63 0.65
CA THR A 9 13.48 -1.25 0.49
C THR A 9 12.38 -0.24 0.82
N ARG A 10 12.76 0.96 1.26
CA ARG A 10 11.82 2.08 1.48
C ARG A 10 11.01 2.41 0.22
N MET A 11 11.62 2.26 -0.96
CA MET A 11 10.95 2.47 -2.25
C MET A 11 9.89 1.39 -2.50
N ALA A 12 10.22 0.11 -2.28
CA ALA A 12 9.26 -0.99 -2.38
C ALA A 12 8.08 -0.81 -1.41
N LEU A 13 8.34 -0.42 -0.16
CA LEU A 13 7.30 -0.11 0.81
C LEU A 13 6.32 0.96 0.31
N THR A 14 6.84 2.03 -0.28
CA THR A 14 6.00 3.10 -0.86
C THR A 14 5.16 2.57 -2.03
N MET A 15 5.76 1.79 -2.93
CA MET A 15 5.03 1.18 -4.05
C MET A 15 3.90 0.27 -3.58
N TYR A 16 4.15 -0.60 -2.58
CA TYR A 16 3.13 -1.52 -2.06
C TYR A 16 2.05 -0.80 -1.23
N LYS A 17 2.38 0.30 -0.54
CA LYS A 17 1.38 1.18 0.11
C LYS A 17 0.44 1.80 -0.93
N THR A 18 0.96 2.33 -2.02
CA THR A 18 0.14 2.88 -3.12
C THR A 18 -0.72 1.79 -3.76
N LYS A 19 -0.16 0.60 -4.00
CA LYS A 19 -0.92 -0.56 -4.51
C LYS A 19 -2.04 -0.98 -3.56
N ARG A 20 -1.82 -0.97 -2.24
CA ARG A 20 -2.85 -1.27 -1.23
C ARG A 20 -4.02 -0.30 -1.32
N VAL A 21 -3.73 1.01 -1.38
CA VAL A 21 -4.77 2.04 -1.49
C VAL A 21 -5.54 1.91 -2.80
N GLY A 22 -4.85 1.64 -3.91
CA GLY A 22 -5.48 1.37 -5.21
C GLY A 22 -6.40 0.16 -5.18
N ALA A 23 -5.94 -0.96 -4.60
CA ALA A 23 -6.74 -2.19 -4.47
C ALA A 23 -7.98 -1.99 -3.58
N LYS A 24 -7.87 -1.25 -2.47
CA LYS A 24 -9.01 -0.92 -1.60
C LYS A 24 -10.05 -0.04 -2.30
N LYS A 25 -9.61 1.03 -2.97
CA LYS A 25 -10.51 1.89 -3.76
C LYS A 25 -11.17 1.10 -4.91
N GLY A 26 -10.41 0.22 -5.56
CA GLY A 26 -10.93 -0.69 -6.59
C GLY A 26 -12.01 -1.62 -6.05
N TYR A 27 -11.78 -2.25 -4.89
CA TYR A 27 -12.76 -3.11 -4.23
C TYR A 27 -14.07 -2.37 -3.94
N GLU A 28 -14.01 -1.18 -3.33
CA GLU A 28 -15.20 -0.38 -3.03
C GLU A 28 -15.98 -0.02 -4.29
N LEU A 29 -15.29 0.35 -5.37
CA LEU A 29 -15.92 0.73 -6.63
C LEU A 29 -16.58 -0.47 -7.31
N LEU A 30 -15.91 -1.63 -7.34
CA LEU A 30 -16.49 -2.86 -7.88
C LEU A 30 -17.67 -3.36 -7.03
N LYS A 31 -17.62 -3.19 -5.71
CA LYS A 31 -18.74 -3.56 -4.82
C LYS A 31 -19.97 -2.70 -5.09
N LYS A 32 -19.81 -1.38 -5.16
CA LYS A 32 -20.88 -0.45 -5.55
C LYS A 32 -21.48 -0.79 -6.93
N LYS A 33 -20.63 -1.11 -7.91
CA LYS A 33 -21.07 -1.57 -9.24
C LYS A 33 -21.87 -2.88 -9.16
N SER A 34 -21.37 -3.88 -8.42
CA SER A 34 -22.04 -5.17 -8.24
C SER A 34 -23.43 -4.99 -7.61
N ASP A 35 -23.55 -4.15 -6.58
CA ASP A 35 -24.82 -3.92 -5.91
C ASP A 35 -25.81 -3.17 -6.79
N ALA A 36 -25.36 -2.20 -7.58
CA ALA A 36 -26.19 -1.54 -8.60
C ALA A 36 -26.66 -2.53 -9.69
N LEU A 37 -25.77 -3.42 -10.15
CA LEU A 37 -26.12 -4.47 -11.12
C LEU A 37 -27.13 -5.46 -10.53
N LYS A 38 -27.02 -5.85 -9.26
CA LYS A 38 -28.01 -6.71 -8.59
C LYS A 38 -29.39 -6.06 -8.54
N VAL A 39 -29.47 -4.75 -8.29
CA VAL A 39 -30.75 -4.02 -8.31
C VAL A 39 -31.36 -4.06 -9.70
N ARG A 40 -30.61 -3.68 -10.75
CA ARG A 40 -31.08 -3.74 -12.14
C ARG A 40 -31.47 -5.14 -12.59
N PHE A 41 -30.70 -6.15 -12.18
CA PHE A 41 -31.01 -7.54 -12.45
C PHE A 41 -32.35 -7.96 -11.82
N ARG A 42 -32.63 -7.54 -10.58
CA ARG A 42 -33.92 -7.78 -9.93
C ARG A 42 -35.07 -7.08 -10.64
N ASP A 43 -34.88 -5.86 -11.12
CA ASP A 43 -35.91 -5.13 -11.88
C ASP A 43 -36.24 -5.86 -13.18
N ILE A 44 -35.22 -6.26 -13.95
CA ILE A 44 -35.40 -7.03 -15.18
C ILE A 44 -36.07 -8.38 -14.91
N MET A 45 -35.74 -9.07 -13.81
CA MET A 45 -36.43 -10.30 -13.43
C MET A 45 -37.93 -10.07 -13.17
N LYS A 46 -38.30 -8.96 -12.54
CA LYS A 46 -39.72 -8.60 -12.32
C LYS A 46 -40.42 -8.30 -13.65
N ASP A 47 -39.76 -7.59 -14.56
CA ASP A 47 -40.32 -7.29 -15.88
C ASP A 47 -40.48 -8.54 -16.75
N ILE A 48 -39.53 -9.48 -16.69
CA ILE A 48 -39.66 -10.79 -17.33
C ILE A 48 -40.85 -11.55 -16.75
N ALA A 49 -41.00 -11.59 -15.42
CA ALA A 49 -42.12 -12.27 -14.78
C ALA A 49 -43.47 -11.66 -15.18
N ARG A 50 -43.56 -10.33 -15.21
CA ARG A 50 -44.76 -9.59 -15.66
C ARG A 50 -45.08 -9.87 -17.12
N THR A 51 -44.08 -9.76 -18.00
CA THR A 51 -44.25 -10.01 -19.44
C THR A 51 -44.67 -11.45 -19.70
N LYS A 52 -44.09 -12.42 -18.98
CA LYS A 52 -44.49 -13.84 -19.06
C LYS A 52 -45.94 -14.06 -18.64
N GLY A 53 -46.40 -13.37 -17.58
CA GLY A 53 -47.82 -13.40 -17.17
C GLY A 53 -48.74 -12.85 -18.25
N ASN A 54 -48.47 -11.62 -18.71
CA ASN A 54 -49.25 -10.98 -19.78
C ASN A 54 -49.25 -11.80 -21.08
N MET A 55 -48.12 -12.43 -21.42
CA MET A 55 -48.03 -13.33 -22.57
C MET A 55 -48.87 -14.60 -22.40
N ALA A 56 -48.97 -15.15 -21.19
CA ALA A 56 -49.82 -16.31 -20.93
C ALA A 56 -51.30 -15.94 -21.13
N ASP A 57 -51.71 -14.77 -20.63
CA ASP A 57 -53.07 -14.27 -20.78
C ASP A 57 -53.40 -14.00 -22.27
N GLN A 58 -52.53 -13.26 -22.97
CA GLN A 58 -52.65 -13.00 -24.40
C GLN A 58 -52.59 -14.29 -25.22
N GLY A 59 -51.73 -15.23 -24.85
CA GLY A 59 -51.63 -16.55 -25.46
C GLY A 59 -52.95 -17.30 -25.38
N SER A 60 -53.59 -17.35 -24.21
CA SER A 60 -54.88 -18.02 -24.05
C SER A 60 -55.98 -17.44 -24.95
N SER A 61 -56.06 -16.11 -25.04
CA SER A 61 -57.01 -15.43 -25.92
C SER A 61 -56.70 -15.64 -27.41
N ALA A 62 -55.43 -15.61 -27.81
CA ALA A 62 -54.99 -15.82 -29.17
C ALA A 62 -55.19 -17.28 -29.62
N PHE A 63 -54.96 -18.25 -28.72
CA PHE A 63 -55.27 -19.66 -28.97
C PHE A 63 -56.77 -19.88 -29.17
N PHE A 64 -57.62 -19.22 -28.38
CA PHE A 64 -59.07 -19.32 -28.55
C PHE A 64 -59.54 -18.69 -29.88
N SER A 65 -58.97 -17.55 -30.27
CA SER A 65 -59.24 -16.95 -31.59
C SER A 65 -58.72 -17.82 -32.73
N LEU A 66 -57.57 -18.47 -32.56
CA LEU A 66 -57.00 -19.39 -33.53
C LEU A 66 -57.87 -20.63 -33.70
N THR A 67 -58.38 -21.22 -32.62
CA THR A 67 -59.26 -22.40 -32.71
C THR A 67 -60.59 -22.05 -33.39
N GLN A 68 -61.14 -20.85 -33.15
CA GLN A 68 -62.31 -20.36 -33.91
C GLN A 68 -62.00 -20.18 -35.40
N ALA A 69 -60.84 -19.57 -35.72
CA ALA A 69 -60.42 -19.37 -37.11
C ALA A 69 -60.14 -20.70 -37.83
N GLN A 70 -59.49 -21.66 -37.16
CA GLN A 70 -59.24 -23.01 -37.69
C GLN A 70 -60.55 -23.78 -37.90
N TYR A 71 -61.52 -23.64 -37.00
CA TYR A 71 -62.85 -24.25 -37.15
C TYR A 71 -63.62 -23.71 -38.37
N ALA A 72 -63.46 -22.43 -38.69
CA ALA A 72 -64.17 -21.79 -39.80
C ALA A 72 -63.45 -21.90 -41.16
N ALA A 73 -62.12 -21.84 -41.21
CA ALA A 73 -61.36 -21.63 -42.46
C ALA A 73 -60.27 -22.68 -42.75
N GLY A 74 -60.05 -23.67 -41.88
CA GLY A 74 -58.95 -24.63 -42.01
C GLY A 74 -57.58 -24.08 -41.58
N ASP A 75 -56.53 -24.89 -41.74
CA ASP A 75 -55.23 -24.68 -41.07
C ASP A 75 -54.33 -23.61 -41.73
N PHE A 76 -54.40 -22.37 -41.24
CA PHE A 76 -53.47 -21.29 -41.59
C PHE A 76 -52.18 -21.36 -40.77
N ARG A 77 -51.41 -22.44 -40.96
CA ARG A 77 -50.16 -22.70 -40.22
C ARG A 77 -48.92 -22.02 -40.81
N GLN A 78 -49.08 -20.81 -41.34
CA GLN A 78 -47.96 -20.02 -41.86
C GLN A 78 -48.21 -18.53 -41.58
N GLN A 79 -47.93 -18.11 -40.34
CA GLN A 79 -47.43 -16.78 -39.93
C GLN A 79 -47.74 -16.53 -38.45
N VAL A 80 -47.01 -17.18 -37.55
CA VAL A 80 -46.83 -16.63 -36.20
C VAL A 80 -45.36 -16.77 -35.83
N LEU A 81 -44.53 -16.01 -36.54
CA LEU A 81 -43.16 -15.72 -36.15
C LEU A 81 -43.16 -14.35 -35.46
N GLN A 82 -43.48 -14.34 -34.18
CA GLN A 82 -43.22 -13.20 -33.30
C GLN A 82 -42.56 -13.70 -32.01
N GLY A 83 -41.34 -14.21 -32.17
CA GLY A 83 -40.40 -14.46 -31.06
C GLY A 83 -39.48 -13.25 -30.78
N SER A 84 -39.75 -12.09 -31.38
CA SER A 84 -38.82 -10.95 -31.44
C SER A 84 -38.74 -10.15 -30.12
N LEU A 85 -39.87 -9.96 -29.43
CA LEU A 85 -39.91 -9.18 -28.18
C LEU A 85 -39.30 -9.92 -26.98
N THR A 86 -39.36 -11.26 -26.96
CA THR A 86 -38.73 -12.08 -25.90
C THR A 86 -37.22 -12.18 -26.07
N ALA A 87 -36.70 -12.09 -27.31
CA ALA A 87 -35.28 -12.21 -27.61
C ALA A 87 -34.47 -11.04 -27.05
N SER A 88 -34.96 -9.81 -27.17
CA SER A 88 -34.26 -8.61 -26.69
C SER A 88 -34.06 -8.64 -25.17
N VAL A 89 -35.13 -8.83 -24.38
CA VAL A 89 -35.06 -8.88 -22.91
C VAL A 89 -34.23 -10.06 -22.42
N ARG A 90 -34.33 -11.23 -23.08
CA ARG A 90 -33.53 -12.43 -22.75
C ARG A 90 -32.04 -12.21 -23.01
N THR A 91 -31.69 -11.49 -24.08
CA THR A 91 -30.29 -11.20 -24.44
C THR A 91 -29.66 -10.21 -23.45
N SER A 92 -30.39 -9.16 -23.05
CA SER A 92 -29.94 -8.23 -22.00
C SER A 92 -29.79 -8.90 -20.63
N PHE A 93 -30.62 -9.89 -20.32
CA PHE A 93 -30.51 -10.65 -19.07
C PHE A 93 -29.23 -11.49 -19.01
N ILE A 94 -28.92 -12.24 -20.07
CA ILE A 94 -27.73 -13.12 -20.12
C ILE A 94 -26.44 -12.30 -19.99
N THR A 95 -26.35 -11.18 -20.72
CA THR A 95 -25.18 -10.29 -20.68
C THR A 95 -24.99 -9.63 -19.30
N LEU A 96 -26.08 -9.25 -18.62
CA LEU A 96 -26.01 -8.71 -17.26
C LEU A 96 -25.61 -9.77 -16.22
N ASP A 97 -26.11 -11.00 -16.32
CA ASP A 97 -25.73 -12.10 -15.44
C ASP A 97 -24.23 -12.41 -15.54
N GLU A 98 -23.69 -12.46 -16.75
CA GLU A 98 -22.25 -12.65 -16.97
C GLU A 98 -21.43 -11.50 -16.37
N ALA A 99 -21.84 -10.25 -16.62
CA ALA A 99 -21.18 -9.08 -16.05
C ALA A 99 -21.20 -9.11 -14.50
N LEU A 100 -22.31 -9.55 -13.90
CA LEU A 100 -22.45 -9.71 -12.45
C LEU A 100 -21.53 -10.81 -11.90
N LYS A 101 -21.44 -11.96 -12.58
CA LYS A 101 -20.52 -13.04 -12.19
C LYS A 101 -19.06 -12.62 -12.27
N VAL A 102 -18.66 -11.95 -13.34
CA VAL A 102 -17.28 -11.46 -13.52
C VAL A 102 -16.93 -10.40 -12.47
N THR A 103 -17.85 -9.47 -12.18
CA THR A 103 -17.62 -8.46 -11.14
C THR A 103 -17.51 -9.08 -9.75
N ASN A 104 -18.38 -10.03 -9.39
CA ASN A 104 -18.30 -10.73 -8.10
C ASN A 104 -17.02 -11.57 -7.96
N ARG A 105 -16.59 -12.27 -9.01
CA ARG A 105 -15.29 -12.99 -9.00
C ARG A 105 -14.13 -12.04 -8.75
N ARG A 106 -14.14 -10.85 -9.38
CA ARG A 106 -13.10 -9.82 -9.17
C ARG A 106 -13.15 -9.24 -7.75
N VAL A 107 -14.34 -8.99 -7.20
CA VAL A 107 -14.52 -8.55 -5.81
C VAL A 107 -13.93 -9.58 -4.84
N ASN A 108 -14.22 -10.86 -5.03
CA ASN A 108 -13.71 -11.94 -4.18
C ASN A 108 -12.18 -12.13 -4.32
N ALA A 109 -11.63 -11.98 -5.53
CA ALA A 109 -10.18 -12.01 -5.74
C ALA A 109 -9.48 -10.81 -5.07
N LEU A 110 -10.14 -9.65 -5.02
CA LEU A 110 -9.62 -8.49 -4.30
C LEU A 110 -9.64 -8.73 -2.79
N GLU A 111 -10.78 -9.16 -2.24
CA GLU A 111 -11.01 -9.34 -0.81
C GLU A 111 -10.16 -10.47 -0.20
N ASN A 112 -10.13 -11.64 -0.85
CA ASN A 112 -9.61 -12.86 -0.22
C ASN A 112 -8.21 -13.25 -0.70
N VAL A 113 -7.70 -12.65 -1.78
CA VAL A 113 -6.41 -13.05 -2.36
C VAL A 113 -5.44 -11.89 -2.44
N THR A 114 -5.77 -10.83 -3.18
CA THR A 114 -4.79 -9.78 -3.49
C THR A 114 -4.57 -8.79 -2.34
N ILE A 115 -5.63 -8.31 -1.67
CA ILE A 115 -5.49 -7.41 -0.51
C ILE A 115 -4.70 -8.11 0.62
N PRO A 116 -5.06 -9.34 1.05
CA PRO A 116 -4.30 -10.03 2.09
C PRO A 116 -2.84 -10.29 1.68
N ARG A 117 -2.58 -10.61 0.40
CA ARG A 117 -1.21 -10.80 -0.10
C ARG A 117 -0.39 -9.50 -0.04
N ILE A 118 -0.97 -8.37 -0.40
CA ILE A 118 -0.30 -7.06 -0.31
C ILE A 118 -0.01 -6.71 1.15
N GLU A 119 -0.94 -6.98 2.06
CA GLU A 119 -0.75 -6.71 3.50
C GLU A 119 0.32 -7.61 4.12
N ALA A 120 0.40 -8.88 3.74
CA ALA A 120 1.48 -9.78 4.14
C ALA A 120 2.85 -9.30 3.66
N ILE A 121 2.95 -8.81 2.41
CA ILE A 121 4.19 -8.23 1.87
C ILE A 121 4.57 -6.95 2.62
N LEU A 122 3.60 -6.08 2.93
CA LEU A 122 3.87 -4.87 3.71
C LEU A 122 4.35 -5.18 5.13
N ALA A 123 3.77 -6.19 5.78
CA ALA A 123 4.20 -6.63 7.10
C ALA A 123 5.65 -7.15 7.07
N TYR A 124 5.99 -7.94 6.04
CA TYR A 124 7.37 -8.39 5.82
C TYR A 124 8.34 -7.23 5.62
N ILE A 125 8.05 -6.29 4.71
CA ILE A 125 8.94 -5.16 4.44
C ILE A 125 9.13 -4.28 5.68
N ASN A 126 8.08 -4.02 6.46
CA ASN A 126 8.19 -3.26 7.71
C ASN A 126 9.11 -3.98 8.71
N ARG A 127 8.91 -5.28 8.92
CA ARG A 127 9.72 -6.08 9.85
C ARG A 127 11.21 -6.05 9.46
N GLU A 128 11.52 -6.20 8.17
CA GLU A 128 12.91 -6.17 7.70
C GLU A 128 13.52 -4.77 7.79
N LEU A 129 12.76 -3.72 7.48
CA LEU A 129 13.24 -2.34 7.65
C LEU A 129 13.50 -1.99 9.12
N ASP A 130 12.62 -2.41 10.03
CA ASP A 130 12.78 -2.18 11.46
C ASP A 130 14.01 -2.92 12.02
N GLU A 131 14.32 -4.11 11.51
CA GLU A 131 15.52 -4.86 11.89
C GLU A 131 16.80 -4.19 11.38
N LEU A 132 16.80 -3.72 10.11
CA LEU A 132 17.92 -2.94 9.57
C LEU A 132 18.15 -1.65 10.38
N GLU A 133 17.07 -0.92 10.71
CA GLU A 133 17.16 0.29 11.55
C GLU A 133 17.69 -0.03 12.96
N ARG A 134 17.34 -1.18 13.54
CA ARG A 134 17.85 -1.64 14.84
C ARG A 134 19.34 -2.00 14.79
N GLU A 135 19.79 -2.67 13.75
CA GLU A 135 21.20 -3.00 13.56
C GLU A 135 22.04 -1.72 13.40
N ASP A 136 21.59 -0.82 12.53
CA ASP A 136 22.26 0.47 12.29
C ASP A 136 22.33 1.29 13.59
N PHE A 137 21.24 1.33 14.36
CA PHE A 137 21.22 1.98 15.67
C PHE A 137 22.22 1.38 16.65
N THR A 138 22.32 0.05 16.69
CA THR A 138 23.26 -0.65 17.58
C THR A 138 24.71 -0.42 17.16
N ARG A 139 25.00 -0.42 15.85
CA ARG A 139 26.33 -0.11 15.30
C ARG A 139 26.72 1.33 15.65
N LEU A 140 25.83 2.30 15.44
CA LEU A 140 26.05 3.71 15.80
C LEU A 140 26.27 3.90 17.31
N LYS A 141 25.49 3.22 18.15
CA LYS A 141 25.64 3.29 19.62
C LYS A 141 27.01 2.78 20.08
N LYS A 142 27.54 1.71 19.45
CA LYS A 142 28.89 1.20 19.76
C LYS A 142 29.98 2.20 19.38
N VAL A 143 29.87 2.83 18.21
CA VAL A 143 30.84 3.85 17.75
C VAL A 143 30.79 5.11 18.61
N GLN A 144 29.60 5.56 18.99
CA GLN A 144 29.47 6.68 19.93
C GLN A 144 29.97 6.32 21.33
N GLY A 145 29.73 5.09 21.78
CA GLY A 145 30.26 4.56 23.03
C GLY A 145 31.78 4.58 23.06
N SER A 146 32.45 4.02 22.04
CA SER A 146 33.91 4.01 21.96
C SER A 146 34.51 5.42 21.88
N LYS A 147 33.88 6.32 21.12
CA LYS A 147 34.30 7.73 21.05
C LYS A 147 34.17 8.44 22.40
N ARG A 148 33.06 8.23 23.12
CA ARG A 148 32.85 8.80 24.46
C ARG A 148 33.83 8.24 25.49
N THR A 149 34.13 6.94 25.46
CA THR A 149 35.13 6.36 26.36
C THR A 149 36.55 6.86 26.04
N ALA A 150 36.88 7.05 24.75
CA ALA A 150 38.15 7.61 24.35
C ALA A 150 38.29 9.09 24.75
N GLN A 151 37.22 9.88 24.61
CA GLN A 151 37.18 11.28 25.05
C GLN A 151 37.32 11.40 26.58
N ALA A 152 36.55 10.61 27.34
CA ALA A 152 36.65 10.60 28.80
C ALA A 152 38.03 10.14 29.30
N ALA A 153 38.68 9.19 28.61
CA ALA A 153 40.04 8.75 28.94
C ALA A 153 41.10 9.82 28.63
N ALA A 154 40.92 10.59 27.55
CA ALA A 154 41.81 11.71 27.21
C ALA A 154 41.65 12.87 28.21
N GLU A 155 40.42 13.24 28.54
CA GLU A 155 40.13 14.27 29.55
C GLU A 155 40.67 13.86 30.94
N ALA A 156 40.48 12.60 31.34
CA ALA A 156 41.05 12.08 32.58
C ALA A 156 42.59 12.03 32.57
N ALA A 157 43.23 11.80 31.42
CA ALA A 157 44.68 11.84 31.27
C ALA A 157 45.22 13.27 31.35
N GLU A 158 44.52 14.25 30.76
CA GLU A 158 44.86 15.67 30.89
C GLU A 158 44.68 16.17 32.32
N GLU A 159 43.59 15.80 32.99
CA GLU A 159 43.36 16.13 34.41
C GLU A 159 44.39 15.45 35.33
N ALA A 160 44.82 14.23 35.02
CA ALA A 160 45.87 13.53 35.76
C ALA A 160 47.26 14.18 35.55
N LEU A 161 47.58 14.61 34.32
CA LEU A 161 48.77 15.40 34.03
C LEU A 161 48.73 16.76 34.74
N HIS A 162 47.57 17.43 34.78
CA HIS A 162 47.39 18.70 35.48
C HIS A 162 47.53 18.55 37.01
N LYS A 163 46.98 17.47 37.60
CA LYS A 163 47.19 17.13 39.02
C LYS A 163 48.63 16.73 39.33
N ALA A 164 49.30 16.01 38.44
CA ALA A 164 50.72 15.65 38.59
C ALA A 164 51.63 16.89 38.49
N ALA A 165 51.34 17.81 37.57
CA ALA A 165 52.02 19.09 37.44
C ALA A 165 51.79 19.99 38.67
N ALA A 166 50.57 20.02 39.23
CA ALA A 166 50.28 20.73 40.49
C ALA A 166 51.03 20.12 41.70
N ALA A 167 51.17 18.79 41.75
CA ALA A 167 51.96 18.09 42.77
C ALA A 167 53.49 18.26 42.60
N ALA A 168 53.96 18.51 41.38
CA ALA A 168 55.35 18.85 41.09
C ALA A 168 55.66 20.34 41.38
N GLY A 169 54.72 21.25 41.09
CA GLY A 169 54.83 22.68 41.42
C GLY A 169 54.92 22.95 42.93
N ALA A 170 54.30 22.10 43.75
CA ALA A 170 54.43 22.16 45.21
C ALA A 170 55.81 21.72 45.74
N ARG A 171 56.64 21.04 44.94
CA ARG A 171 58.03 20.66 45.31
C ARG A 171 59.08 21.68 44.86
N SER A 172 58.74 22.60 43.97
CA SER A 172 59.68 23.59 43.40
C SER A 172 59.75 24.91 44.17
N SER A 173 58.91 25.14 45.19
CA SER A 173 58.89 26.40 45.96
C SER A 173 59.96 26.52 47.05
N LYS A 174 60.99 25.66 47.04
CA LYS A 174 62.16 25.77 47.92
C LYS A 174 63.47 25.83 47.13
N SER A 175 63.66 26.85 46.31
CA SER A 175 65.00 27.41 46.00
C SER A 175 64.87 28.64 45.09
N GLU A 176 65.08 29.83 45.65
CA GLU A 176 65.30 31.06 44.88
C GLU A 176 66.72 31.10 44.30
N GLY A 177 66.85 31.66 43.09
CA GLY A 177 68.13 31.98 42.45
C GLY A 177 67.94 32.36 40.98
N GLY A 178 67.99 33.65 40.64
CA GLY A 178 67.50 34.23 39.37
C GLY A 178 68.40 34.16 38.11
N PHE A 179 67.85 34.77 37.04
CA PHE A 179 68.43 35.15 35.71
C PHE A 179 68.45 34.03 34.64
N VAL A 180 67.86 34.14 33.43
CA VAL A 180 68.08 35.07 32.31
C VAL A 180 66.82 35.20 31.40
N LYS A 181 66.69 36.35 30.73
CA LYS A 181 65.68 36.85 29.76
C LYS A 181 65.11 35.84 28.74
N ASP A 182 63.79 35.91 28.57
CA ASP A 182 63.01 35.36 27.45
C ASP A 182 63.25 36.18 26.17
N VAL A 183 63.83 35.54 25.15
CA VAL A 183 64.17 36.14 23.84
C VAL A 183 63.19 35.66 22.75
N THR A 184 62.17 34.89 23.10
CA THR A 184 61.25 34.27 22.13
C THR A 184 59.88 34.94 22.02
N ALA A 185 59.63 36.02 22.76
CA ALA A 185 58.38 36.78 22.72
C ALA A 185 58.25 37.75 21.52
N GLN A 186 59.16 37.72 20.55
CA GLN A 186 59.17 38.63 19.40
C GLN A 186 59.11 37.88 18.06
N TYR A 187 58.18 36.95 17.88
CA TYR A 187 57.68 36.63 16.53
C TYR A 187 56.19 36.25 16.62
N ASP A 188 55.38 37.28 16.46
CA ASP A 188 53.94 37.23 16.22
C ASP A 188 53.74 36.82 14.74
N THR A 189 53.27 35.61 14.49
CA THR A 189 52.87 35.15 13.15
C THR A 189 51.35 35.07 13.08
N ALA A 190 50.70 36.23 13.16
CA ALA A 190 49.33 36.42 12.73
C ALA A 190 49.32 37.13 11.37
N GLY A 191 48.77 36.47 10.35
CA GLY A 191 48.28 37.10 9.11
C GLY A 191 49.07 36.79 7.84
N ASP A 192 48.68 35.75 7.11
CA ASP A 192 47.93 35.92 5.84
C ASP A 192 47.84 34.59 5.07
N SER A 193 46.63 34.03 4.96
CA SER A 193 45.83 34.08 3.72
C SER A 193 44.74 33.01 3.73
N ASP A 194 43.51 33.50 3.68
CA ASP A 194 42.22 32.80 3.70
C ASP A 194 42.05 31.74 2.59
N ILE A 195 41.12 30.79 2.82
CA ILE A 195 39.85 30.60 2.08
C ILE A 195 39.27 29.22 2.45
N VAL A 196 38.13 29.18 3.14
CA VAL A 196 37.03 28.26 2.80
C VAL A 196 35.68 28.87 3.23
N PHE A 197 34.84 29.22 2.24
CA PHE A 197 33.39 29.06 2.33
C PHE A 197 33.02 27.77 1.61
#